data_AF-K4P0T2-F1
#
_entry.id   AF-K4P0T2-F1
#
_cell.length_a   1.000
_cell.length_b   1.000
_cell.length_c   1.000
_cell.angle_alpha   90.00
_cell.angle_beta   90.00
_cell.angle_gamma   90.00
#
_symmetry.space_group_name_H-M   'P 1'
#
loop_
_entity.id
_entity.type
_entity.pdbx_description
1 polymer ?
#
loop_
_entity_poly.entity_id
_entity_poly.type
_entity_poly.pdbx_seq_one_letter_code
_entity_poly.pdbx_strand_id
1 'polypeptide(L)'
;TTSSPKLMSIATVAAILTILASTCMARNLLTNGEGLFAGQSLDVEQYKFIMQEDCNLVLYDHSTAVWASNTGVTGKKGCRAVMQADGNFVVYDANGHPVWASNSVRGNGNYVLVLQQDGNVVIYGSDIWSTGTYIKAARGPVVVAMNGTVGGGSLIGPVTVNKNDVPVIRKVGTLTRNILRNDEGLYAGQSLDVEPYHFIMQEDCNLVLYDHSTAVWATNTDIPGKKGCRAVLQSDGNFVVYDAEGRSLWASHSVRGNGNYVLVLQEDGNIVIYGSDIWSTNTYRKSVGGPVIRKVGTLAGAA
;
A
#
# COMPACT_ATOMS: atom_id res chain seq x y z
N THR A 1 72.76 -28.82 -6.84
CA THR A 1 71.70 -28.78 -7.85
C THR A 1 70.36 -28.89 -7.15
N THR A 2 69.67 -27.75 -7.08
CA THR A 2 68.23 -27.53 -6.82
C THR A 2 67.54 -28.34 -5.71
N SER A 3 67.49 -27.78 -4.49
CA SER A 3 66.42 -28.08 -3.51
C SER A 3 65.45 -26.91 -3.44
N SER A 4 64.18 -27.22 -3.67
CA SER A 4 63.01 -26.35 -3.82
C SER A 4 62.70 -25.49 -2.59
N PRO A 5 62.24 -24.22 -2.77
CA PRO A 5 61.64 -23.46 -1.68
C PRO A 5 60.16 -23.86 -1.54
N LYS A 6 59.76 -24.34 -0.36
CA LYS A 6 58.34 -24.44 0.01
C LYS A 6 57.82 -23.03 0.29
N LEU A 7 57.09 -22.46 -0.67
CA LEU A 7 56.25 -21.30 -0.41
C LEU A 7 55.13 -21.72 0.56
N MET A 8 55.13 -21.15 1.77
CA MET A 8 53.93 -21.08 2.60
C MET A 8 52.91 -20.19 1.88
N SER A 9 51.83 -20.81 1.41
CA SER A 9 50.66 -20.11 0.91
C SER A 9 49.95 -19.44 2.10
N ILE A 10 50.10 -18.12 2.23
CA ILE A 10 49.27 -17.30 3.12
C ILE A 10 47.93 -17.15 2.40
N ALA A 11 46.94 -17.97 2.78
CA ALA A 11 45.57 -17.79 2.34
C ALA A 11 45.02 -16.49 2.95
N THR A 12 45.02 -15.41 2.19
CA THR A 12 44.27 -14.20 2.52
C THR A 12 42.79 -14.53 2.49
N VAL A 13 42.17 -14.66 3.66
CA VAL A 13 40.72 -14.69 3.79
C VAL A 13 40.21 -13.28 3.48
N ALA A 14 39.87 -13.02 2.22
CA ALA A 14 39.04 -11.89 1.87
C ALA A 14 37.66 -12.16 2.47
N ALA A 15 37.40 -11.59 3.65
CA ALA A 15 36.07 -11.49 4.20
C ALA A 15 35.27 -10.57 3.26
N ILE A 16 34.58 -11.16 2.28
CA ILE A 16 33.54 -10.48 1.53
C ILE A 16 32.39 -10.30 2.52
N LEU A 17 32.40 -9.18 3.23
CA LEU A 17 31.25 -8.67 3.94
C LEU A 17 30.24 -8.27 2.87
N THR A 18 29.45 -9.24 2.40
CA THR A 18 28.25 -8.92 1.63
C THR A 18 27.32 -8.21 2.59
N ILE A 19 27.38 -6.88 2.59
CA ILE A 19 26.27 -6.06 3.06
C ILE A 19 25.13 -6.46 2.13
N LEU A 20 24.25 -7.35 2.61
CA LEU A 20 22.89 -7.38 2.11
C LEU A 20 22.37 -5.98 2.41
N ALA A 21 22.51 -5.08 1.45
CA ALA A 21 21.61 -3.96 1.38
C ALA A 21 20.26 -4.62 1.20
N SER A 22 19.58 -4.87 2.33
CA SER A 22 18.13 -4.95 2.31
C SER A 22 17.75 -3.72 1.52
N THR A 23 17.27 -3.93 0.29
CA THR A 23 16.46 -2.95 -0.39
C THR A 23 15.26 -2.81 0.53
N CYS A 24 15.40 -2.00 1.58
CA CYS A 24 14.29 -1.45 2.30
C CYS A 24 13.59 -0.67 1.21
N MET A 25 12.57 -1.29 0.61
CA MET A 25 11.58 -0.54 -0.12
C MET A 25 11.22 0.63 0.79
N ALA A 26 11.21 1.85 0.26
CA ALA A 26 10.68 2.97 1.00
C ALA A 26 9.29 2.54 1.50
N ARG A 27 9.09 2.52 2.82
CA ARG A 27 7.79 2.16 3.40
C ARG A 27 6.95 3.43 3.41
N ASN A 28 5.67 3.35 3.05
CA ASN A 28 4.79 4.51 3.04
C ASN A 28 3.58 4.39 3.96
N LEU A 29 3.48 3.31 4.73
CA LEU A 29 2.37 3.08 5.64
C LEU A 29 2.79 2.37 6.93
N LEU A 30 1.94 2.44 7.94
CA LEU A 30 2.04 1.68 9.19
C LEU A 30 0.69 1.03 9.47
N THR A 31 0.71 -0.27 9.74
CA THR A 31 -0.44 -1.00 10.28
C THR A 31 -0.41 -1.00 11.81
N ASN A 32 -1.45 -1.52 12.44
CA ASN A 32 -1.54 -1.61 13.90
C ASN A 32 -0.28 -2.20 14.56
N GLY A 33 0.17 -1.56 15.64
CA GLY A 33 1.34 -1.98 16.41
C GLY A 33 2.67 -1.62 15.75
N GLU A 34 2.68 -1.32 14.45
CA GLU A 34 3.85 -0.79 13.78
C GLU A 34 4.07 0.68 14.14
N GLY A 35 5.32 1.09 14.04
CA GLY A 35 5.73 2.42 14.41
C GLY A 35 7.07 2.80 13.80
N LEU A 36 7.41 4.07 13.97
CA LEU A 36 8.71 4.62 13.64
C LEU A 36 9.46 4.83 14.96
N PHE A 37 10.61 4.19 15.10
CA PHE A 37 11.60 4.58 16.09
C PHE A 37 12.36 5.82 15.61
N ALA A 38 13.04 6.49 16.54
CA ALA A 38 13.94 7.59 16.21
C ALA A 38 14.85 7.26 15.00
N GLY A 39 14.92 8.18 14.04
CA GLY A 39 15.64 8.05 12.78
C GLY A 39 14.87 7.34 11.66
N GLN A 40 13.76 6.64 11.95
CA GLN A 40 12.97 5.94 10.94
C GLN A 40 11.90 6.84 10.30
N SER A 41 11.63 6.59 9.02
CA SER A 41 10.67 7.36 8.24
C SER A 41 9.76 6.50 7.37
N LEU A 42 8.63 7.10 7.01
CA LEU A 42 7.89 6.76 5.81
C LEU A 42 8.32 7.71 4.68
N ASP A 43 8.43 7.21 3.46
CA ASP A 43 8.92 7.98 2.32
C ASP A 43 8.07 7.71 1.07
N VAL A 44 7.66 8.78 0.38
CA VAL A 44 6.97 8.75 -0.93
C VAL A 44 7.44 9.94 -1.75
N GLU A 45 8.11 9.67 -2.87
CA GLU A 45 8.67 10.70 -3.75
C GLU A 45 9.50 11.73 -2.96
N GLN A 46 9.09 13.00 -2.94
CA GLN A 46 9.72 14.09 -2.17
C GLN A 46 9.29 14.17 -0.70
N TYR A 47 8.26 13.42 -0.30
CA TYR A 47 7.70 13.49 1.04
C TYR A 47 8.36 12.49 1.98
N LYS A 48 8.70 12.95 3.18
CA LYS A 48 9.30 12.12 4.23
C LYS A 48 8.62 12.40 5.57
N PHE A 49 7.98 11.40 6.14
CA PHE A 49 7.39 11.46 7.47
C PHE A 49 8.29 10.72 8.48
N ILE A 50 9.03 11.47 9.29
CA ILE A 50 10.15 10.95 10.08
C ILE A 50 9.97 11.21 11.57
N MET A 51 10.23 10.18 12.38
CA MET A 51 10.41 10.31 13.82
C MET A 51 11.86 10.73 14.09
N GLN A 52 12.11 12.00 14.39
CA GLN A 52 13.46 12.52 14.58
C GLN A 52 14.06 12.10 15.93
N GLU A 53 15.40 12.16 16.01
CA GLU A 53 16.19 11.82 17.21
C GLU A 53 15.91 12.73 18.42
N ASP A 54 15.43 13.94 18.16
CA ASP A 54 15.06 14.93 19.18
C ASP A 54 13.65 14.72 19.74
N CYS A 55 12.97 13.63 19.35
CA CYS A 55 11.58 13.35 19.68
C CYS A 55 10.53 14.21 18.95
N ASN A 56 10.88 14.90 17.87
CA ASN A 56 9.91 15.56 17.01
C ASN A 56 9.48 14.64 15.86
N LEU A 57 8.18 14.47 15.65
CA LEU A 57 7.65 13.77 14.48
C LEU A 57 7.33 14.80 13.41
N VAL A 58 7.97 14.69 12.25
CA VAL A 58 7.96 15.76 11.23
C VAL A 58 7.62 15.19 9.85
N LEU A 59 6.77 15.91 9.13
CA LEU A 59 6.56 15.72 7.71
C LEU A 59 7.36 16.76 6.93
N TYR A 60 8.24 16.28 6.07
CA TYR A 60 8.98 17.10 5.12
C TYR A 60 8.39 16.98 3.73
N ASP A 61 8.37 18.10 3.01
CA ASP A 61 8.35 18.16 1.56
C ASP A 61 9.73 18.63 1.09
N HIS A 62 10.46 17.76 0.40
CA HIS A 62 11.89 17.91 0.16
C HIS A 62 12.65 18.13 1.49
N SER A 63 13.20 19.32 1.70
CA SER A 63 13.89 19.72 2.93
C SER A 63 13.05 20.66 3.81
N THR A 64 11.83 21.00 3.39
CA THR A 64 10.96 21.94 4.10
C THR A 64 10.01 21.19 5.02
N ALA A 65 10.06 21.46 6.32
CA ALA A 65 9.09 20.92 7.26
C ALA A 65 7.72 21.56 7.01
N VAL A 66 6.73 20.76 6.63
CA VAL A 66 5.37 21.22 6.33
C VAL A 66 4.38 20.92 7.46
N TRP A 67 4.72 19.97 8.34
CA TRP A 67 3.97 19.67 9.56
C TRP A 67 4.91 19.07 10.62
N ALA A 68 4.63 19.33 11.90
CA ALA A 68 5.37 18.73 13.01
C ALA A 68 4.46 18.51 14.24
N SER A 69 4.78 17.49 15.04
CA SER A 69 4.15 17.26 16.35
C SER A 69 4.54 18.29 17.41
N ASN A 70 5.64 19.03 17.18
CA ASN A 70 6.23 20.03 18.08
C ASN A 70 6.67 19.45 19.45
N THR A 71 7.05 18.17 19.48
CA THR A 71 7.48 17.46 20.71
C THR A 71 8.98 17.49 20.96
N GLY A 72 9.76 18.02 20.01
CA GLY A 72 11.22 18.12 20.10
C GLY A 72 11.73 18.99 21.25
N VAL A 73 10.90 19.93 21.71
CA VAL A 73 11.21 20.85 22.82
C VAL A 73 11.35 20.15 24.17
N THR A 74 10.96 18.87 24.26
CA THR A 74 11.04 18.10 25.52
C THR A 74 12.47 17.66 25.86
N GLY A 75 13.43 17.76 24.92
CA GLY A 75 14.83 17.37 25.14
C GLY A 75 15.02 15.86 25.35
N LYS A 76 14.00 15.07 25.04
CA LYS A 76 14.01 13.60 25.20
C LYS A 76 14.69 12.95 24.00
N LYS A 77 15.16 11.71 24.18
CA LYS A 77 15.71 10.84 23.13
C LYS A 77 15.02 9.49 23.17
N GLY A 78 15.12 8.72 22.09
CA GLY A 78 14.57 7.36 22.02
C GLY A 78 13.04 7.33 21.93
N CYS A 79 12.43 8.37 21.38
CA CYS A 79 11.00 8.38 21.12
C CYS A 79 10.60 7.44 19.98
N ARG A 80 9.34 7.03 19.99
CA ARG A 80 8.73 6.26 18.90
C ARG A 80 7.32 6.75 18.62
N ALA A 81 6.91 6.73 17.37
CA ALA A 81 5.53 6.98 16.95
C ALA A 81 4.87 5.65 16.57
N VAL A 82 3.68 5.36 17.08
CA VAL A 82 3.04 4.03 16.93
C VAL A 82 1.58 4.17 16.51
N MET A 83 1.17 3.41 15.50
CA MET A 83 -0.24 3.26 15.11
C MET A 83 -0.91 2.24 16.02
N GLN A 84 -1.94 2.67 16.73
CA GLN A 84 -2.58 1.87 17.77
C GLN A 84 -3.83 1.18 17.24
N ALA A 85 -4.16 0.05 17.87
CA ALA A 85 -5.33 -0.73 17.51
C ALA A 85 -6.66 -0.06 17.84
N ASP A 86 -6.66 1.08 18.52
CA ASP A 86 -7.86 1.87 18.84
C ASP A 86 -8.14 3.01 17.83
N GLY A 87 -7.30 3.15 16.79
CA GLY A 87 -7.39 4.20 15.78
C GLY A 87 -6.61 5.46 16.12
N ASN A 88 -5.83 5.47 17.20
CA ASN A 88 -4.96 6.59 17.56
C ASN A 88 -3.53 6.39 17.05
N PHE A 89 -2.85 7.48 16.74
CA PHE A 89 -1.42 7.48 16.42
C PHE A 89 -0.70 8.33 17.45
N VAL A 90 0.27 7.73 18.14
CA VAL A 90 0.83 8.31 19.38
C VAL A 90 2.34 8.33 19.33
N VAL A 91 2.93 9.48 19.67
CA VAL A 91 4.36 9.60 19.95
C VAL A 91 4.57 9.35 21.44
N TYR A 92 5.43 8.38 21.74
CA TYR A 92 5.85 8.02 23.08
C TYR A 92 7.29 8.44 23.32
N ASP A 93 7.59 8.88 24.53
CA ASP A 93 8.97 9.01 25.00
C ASP A 93 9.60 7.65 25.34
N ALA A 94 10.91 7.66 25.66
CA ALA A 94 11.65 6.46 26.03
C ALA A 94 11.11 5.75 27.29
N ASN A 95 10.39 6.45 28.17
CA ASN A 95 9.75 5.87 29.35
C ASN A 95 8.35 5.32 29.03
N GLY A 96 7.87 5.48 27.80
CA GLY A 96 6.53 5.05 27.39
C GLY A 96 5.42 6.05 27.74
N HIS A 97 5.75 7.30 28.11
CA HIS A 97 4.73 8.32 28.28
C HIS A 97 4.33 8.93 26.93
N PRO A 98 3.03 9.11 26.66
CA PRO A 98 2.58 9.79 25.45
C PRO A 98 2.96 11.27 25.52
N VAL A 99 3.62 11.78 24.47
CA VAL A 99 4.00 13.19 24.34
C VAL A 99 3.22 13.92 23.25
N TRP A 100 2.62 13.17 22.31
CA TRP A 100 1.67 13.67 21.31
C TRP A 100 0.73 12.56 20.88
N ALA A 101 -0.49 12.90 20.49
CA ALA A 101 -1.46 11.97 19.91
C ALA A 101 -2.30 12.65 18.81
N SER A 102 -2.74 11.87 17.82
CA SER A 102 -3.69 12.32 16.79
C SER A 102 -5.09 12.58 17.33
N ASN A 103 -5.41 12.06 18.52
CA ASN A 103 -6.72 12.16 19.18
C ASN A 103 -7.86 11.58 18.32
N SER A 104 -7.57 10.49 17.62
CA SER A 104 -8.47 9.89 16.63
C SER A 104 -9.05 8.55 17.06
N VAL A 105 -9.15 8.29 18.37
CA VAL A 105 -9.70 7.04 18.92
C VAL A 105 -11.10 6.77 18.34
N ARG A 106 -11.30 5.54 17.84
CA ARG A 106 -12.57 5.02 17.30
C ARG A 106 -12.94 3.64 17.85
N GLY A 107 -12.12 3.08 18.73
CA GLY A 107 -12.30 1.76 19.32
C GLY A 107 -11.44 0.70 18.63
N ASN A 108 -11.44 -0.52 19.17
CA ASN A 108 -10.54 -1.56 18.69
C ASN A 108 -10.88 -2.00 17.24
N GLY A 109 -9.88 -2.04 16.36
CA GLY A 109 -10.02 -2.39 14.94
C GLY A 109 -8.66 -2.42 14.22
N ASN A 110 -8.61 -2.72 12.92
CA ASN A 110 -7.37 -2.72 12.14
C ASN A 110 -7.24 -1.43 11.34
N TYR A 111 -6.45 -0.49 11.83
CA TYR A 111 -6.27 0.82 11.22
C TYR A 111 -4.97 0.87 10.40
N VAL A 112 -4.88 1.88 9.53
CA VAL A 112 -3.67 2.14 8.76
C VAL A 112 -3.36 3.64 8.75
N LEU A 113 -2.10 3.98 8.98
CA LEU A 113 -1.55 5.30 8.72
C LEU A 113 -0.80 5.27 7.39
N VAL A 114 -1.09 6.23 6.52
CA VAL A 114 -0.58 6.27 5.14
C VAL A 114 0.03 7.63 4.85
N LEU A 115 1.26 7.66 4.35
CA LEU A 115 1.84 8.79 3.64
C LEU A 115 1.46 8.70 2.16
N GLN A 116 0.78 9.73 1.66
CA GLN A 116 0.20 9.77 0.31
C GLN A 116 1.11 10.54 -0.66
N GLN A 117 0.97 10.25 -1.96
CA GLN A 117 1.68 10.95 -3.05
C GLN A 117 1.33 12.44 -3.16
N ASP A 118 0.22 12.89 -2.57
CA ASP A 118 -0.15 14.31 -2.52
C ASP A 118 0.49 15.05 -1.32
N GLY A 119 1.29 14.34 -0.51
CA GLY A 119 1.94 14.91 0.67
C GLY A 119 1.06 14.96 1.92
N ASN A 120 -0.09 14.30 1.93
CA ASN A 120 -0.88 14.12 3.14
C ASN A 120 -0.43 12.88 3.91
N VAL A 121 -0.45 12.96 5.23
CA VAL A 121 -0.46 11.78 6.11
C VAL A 121 -1.85 11.61 6.68
N VAL A 122 -2.44 10.43 6.48
CA VAL A 122 -3.85 10.12 6.79
C VAL A 122 -3.95 8.83 7.59
N ILE A 123 -4.82 8.82 8.61
CA ILE A 123 -5.24 7.59 9.28
C ILE A 123 -6.61 7.21 8.71
N TYR A 124 -6.72 5.99 8.19
CA TYR A 124 -7.96 5.42 7.71
C TYR A 124 -8.57 4.50 8.77
N GLY A 125 -9.91 4.42 8.79
CA GLY A 125 -10.69 3.60 9.72
C GLY A 125 -10.42 2.11 9.58
N SER A 126 -11.04 1.30 10.45
CA SER A 126 -10.83 -0.16 10.43
C SER A 126 -11.04 -0.76 9.05
N ASP A 127 -10.31 -1.82 8.73
CA ASP A 127 -10.54 -2.65 7.55
C ASP A 127 -12.00 -3.08 7.42
N ILE A 128 -12.52 -3.03 6.19
CA ILE A 128 -13.92 -3.36 5.87
C ILE A 128 -14.03 -4.52 4.88
N TRP A 129 -12.93 -4.85 4.21
CA TRP A 129 -12.79 -5.99 3.31
C TRP A 129 -11.30 -6.28 3.06
N SER A 130 -10.98 -7.55 2.78
CA SER A 130 -9.63 -8.00 2.45
C SER A 130 -9.69 -9.21 1.52
N THR A 131 -8.70 -9.37 0.63
CA THR A 131 -8.55 -10.57 -0.20
C THR A 131 -8.25 -11.82 0.62
N GLY A 132 -7.68 -11.65 1.83
CA GLY A 132 -7.29 -12.76 2.69
C GLY A 132 -6.05 -13.50 2.17
N THR A 133 -5.26 -12.82 1.34
CA THR A 133 -4.05 -13.36 0.70
C THR A 133 -2.79 -13.08 1.50
N TYR A 134 -2.91 -12.61 2.74
CA TYR A 134 -1.76 -12.39 3.65
C TYR A 134 -0.95 -13.69 3.79
N ILE A 135 0.23 -13.75 3.17
CA ILE A 135 1.02 -14.98 3.15
C ILE A 135 1.88 -15.05 4.42
N LYS A 136 1.49 -15.90 5.38
CA LYS A 136 2.41 -16.41 6.40
C LYS A 136 3.25 -17.55 5.82
N ALA A 137 4.31 -17.22 5.07
CA ALA A 137 5.43 -18.11 4.70
C ALA A 137 5.12 -19.56 4.21
N ALA A 138 3.93 -19.85 3.72
CA ALA A 138 3.61 -21.13 3.11
C ALA A 138 2.91 -20.84 1.80
N ARG A 139 3.54 -21.26 0.69
CA ARG A 139 2.99 -21.24 -0.67
C ARG A 139 1.71 -22.09 -0.70
N GLY A 140 0.60 -21.48 -0.29
CA GLY A 140 -0.73 -22.06 -0.20
C GLY A 140 -1.55 -21.80 -1.45
N PRO A 141 -2.71 -22.46 -1.59
CA PRO A 141 -3.54 -22.43 -2.79
C PRO A 141 -4.14 -21.04 -3.07
N VAL A 142 -4.42 -20.80 -4.36
CA VAL A 142 -4.99 -19.57 -4.92
C VAL A 142 -6.39 -19.29 -4.35
N VAL A 143 -6.63 -18.05 -3.91
CA VAL A 143 -7.92 -17.61 -3.34
C VAL A 143 -8.80 -17.04 -4.45
N VAL A 144 -9.96 -17.66 -4.70
CA VAL A 144 -10.94 -17.14 -5.67
C VAL A 144 -11.84 -16.11 -5.00
N ALA A 145 -12.02 -14.95 -5.63
CA ALA A 145 -13.00 -13.98 -5.18
C ALA A 145 -14.42 -14.53 -5.38
N MET A 146 -15.12 -14.88 -4.30
CA MET A 146 -16.58 -15.02 -4.32
C MET A 146 -17.21 -13.66 -4.00
N ASN A 147 -18.38 -13.36 -4.58
CA ASN A 147 -19.15 -12.18 -4.18
C ASN A 147 -19.47 -12.28 -2.67
N GLY A 148 -18.78 -11.51 -1.82
CA GLY A 148 -19.05 -11.48 -0.38
C GLY A 148 -17.82 -11.24 0.51
N THR A 149 -18.10 -10.88 1.77
CA THR A 149 -17.11 -10.73 2.83
C THR A 149 -16.57 -12.10 3.21
N VAL A 150 -15.28 -12.36 2.98
CA VAL A 150 -14.66 -13.63 3.39
C VAL A 150 -14.39 -13.62 4.88
N GLY A 151 -15.41 -13.93 5.68
CA GLY A 151 -15.21 -14.43 7.03
C GLY A 151 -14.70 -15.87 6.94
N GLY A 152 -13.39 -16.07 7.20
CA GLY A 152 -12.78 -17.36 7.57
C GLY A 152 -13.31 -18.61 6.87
N GLY A 153 -13.18 -18.70 5.55
CA GLY A 153 -13.56 -19.89 4.78
C GLY A 153 -12.94 -19.89 3.39
N SER A 154 -11.79 -20.56 3.26
CA SER A 154 -11.12 -20.79 1.96
C SER A 154 -11.97 -21.75 1.12
N LEU A 155 -12.68 -21.21 0.12
CA LEU A 155 -13.30 -22.01 -0.94
C LEU A 155 -12.42 -21.87 -2.19
N ILE A 156 -11.81 -22.99 -2.56
CA ILE A 156 -10.78 -23.13 -3.60
C ILE A 156 -11.47 -23.47 -4.92
N GLY A 157 -11.25 -22.68 -5.97
CA GLY A 157 -11.65 -22.97 -7.35
C GLY A 157 -10.48 -22.77 -8.32
N PRO A 158 -10.50 -23.38 -9.52
CA PRO A 158 -9.46 -23.15 -10.51
C PRO A 158 -9.50 -21.70 -10.99
N VAL A 159 -8.38 -20.97 -10.88
CA VAL A 159 -8.24 -19.65 -11.51
C VAL A 159 -7.98 -19.85 -12.99
N THR A 160 -8.87 -19.32 -13.82
CA THR A 160 -8.65 -19.20 -15.26
C THR A 160 -7.72 -18.02 -15.48
N VAL A 161 -6.42 -18.29 -15.62
CA VAL A 161 -5.44 -17.27 -16.03
C VAL A 161 -5.21 -17.39 -17.52
N ASN A 162 -5.45 -16.33 -18.27
CA ASN A 162 -4.98 -16.26 -19.65
C ASN A 162 -3.44 -16.22 -19.63
N LYS A 163 -2.80 -17.32 -20.05
CA LYS A 163 -1.33 -17.48 -20.01
C LYS A 163 -0.57 -16.45 -20.86
N ASN A 164 -1.27 -15.71 -21.73
CA ASN A 164 -0.68 -14.69 -22.59
C ASN A 164 -0.50 -13.33 -21.88
N ASP A 165 -1.09 -13.14 -20.70
CA ASP A 165 -1.06 -11.88 -19.93
C ASP A 165 -0.21 -11.97 -18.66
N VAL A 166 0.72 -12.94 -18.58
CA VAL A 166 1.74 -12.95 -17.51
C VAL A 166 2.56 -11.66 -17.64
N PRO A 167 2.53 -10.75 -16.66
CA PRO A 167 3.21 -9.48 -16.78
C PRO A 167 4.73 -9.73 -16.93
N VAL A 168 5.33 -9.15 -17.96
CA VAL A 168 6.78 -9.00 -18.00
C VAL A 168 7.11 -8.00 -16.90
N ILE A 169 7.57 -8.48 -15.74
CA ILE A 169 7.99 -7.63 -14.63
C ILE A 169 9.11 -6.72 -15.13
N ARG A 170 8.74 -5.49 -15.50
CA ARG A 170 9.73 -4.44 -15.78
C ARG A 170 10.30 -4.07 -14.43
N LYS A 171 11.51 -4.54 -14.17
CA LYS A 171 12.30 -4.18 -13.01
C LYS A 171 12.40 -2.65 -12.92
N VAL A 172 11.58 -2.03 -12.09
CA VAL A 172 11.75 -0.65 -11.66
C VAL A 172 11.65 -0.70 -10.14
N GLY A 173 12.82 -0.65 -9.50
CA GLY A 173 12.96 -0.64 -8.05
C GLY A 173 12.52 0.67 -7.42
N THR A 174 11.25 1.01 -7.55
CA THR A 174 10.64 2.20 -6.95
C THR A 174 9.17 1.88 -6.71
N LEU A 175 8.62 2.20 -5.53
CA LEU A 175 7.18 2.21 -5.31
C LEU A 175 6.53 3.02 -6.45
N THR A 176 5.89 2.35 -7.39
CA THR A 176 5.16 3.02 -8.48
C THR A 176 3.85 3.54 -7.93
N ARG A 177 3.10 2.67 -7.23
CA ARG A 177 1.84 2.96 -6.54
C ARG A 177 1.35 1.70 -5.83
N ASN A 178 1.10 1.72 -4.52
CA ASN A 178 0.53 0.58 -3.77
C ASN A 178 -0.87 0.88 -3.19
N ILE A 179 -1.41 2.05 -3.50
CA ILE A 179 -2.62 2.60 -2.88
C ILE A 179 -3.57 3.10 -3.98
N LEU A 180 -4.87 2.89 -3.78
CA LEU A 180 -5.95 3.40 -4.61
C LEU A 180 -6.98 4.13 -3.73
N ARG A 181 -7.29 5.39 -4.06
CA ARG A 181 -8.30 6.20 -3.35
C ARG A 181 -9.65 6.12 -4.07
N ASN A 182 -10.71 6.53 -3.37
CA ASN A 182 -12.10 6.43 -3.84
C ASN A 182 -12.49 7.40 -4.98
N ASP A 183 -11.56 8.21 -5.47
CA ASP A 183 -11.66 9.07 -6.65
C ASP A 183 -10.81 8.57 -7.84
N GLU A 184 -10.13 7.45 -7.65
CA GLU A 184 -9.21 6.86 -8.60
C GLU A 184 -9.71 5.47 -9.04
N GLY A 185 -9.21 4.99 -10.18
CA GLY A 185 -9.50 3.66 -10.69
C GLY A 185 -8.29 3.07 -11.40
N LEU A 186 -8.22 1.75 -11.42
CA LEU A 186 -7.31 1.00 -12.29
C LEU A 186 -8.02 0.72 -13.60
N TYR A 187 -7.53 1.29 -14.68
CA TYR A 187 -7.94 0.92 -16.04
C TYR A 187 -7.12 -0.27 -16.53
N ALA A 188 -7.58 -0.93 -17.58
CA ALA A 188 -6.83 -2.03 -18.21
C ALA A 188 -5.34 -1.68 -18.41
N GLY A 189 -4.47 -2.60 -18.00
CA GLY A 189 -3.02 -2.46 -18.00
C GLY A 189 -2.42 -1.74 -16.79
N GLN A 190 -3.23 -1.14 -15.90
CA GLN A 190 -2.74 -0.44 -14.70
C GLN A 190 -2.72 -1.36 -13.47
N SER A 191 -1.74 -1.12 -12.60
CA SER A 191 -1.48 -1.94 -11.43
C SER A 191 -1.24 -1.14 -10.14
N LEU A 192 -1.39 -1.85 -9.02
CA LEU A 192 -0.72 -1.54 -7.76
C LEU A 192 0.42 -2.54 -7.55
N ASP A 193 1.55 -2.07 -7.03
CA ASP A 193 2.80 -2.82 -6.98
C ASP A 193 3.47 -2.72 -5.61
N VAL A 194 3.79 -3.87 -5.01
CA VAL A 194 4.67 -4.01 -3.85
C VAL A 194 5.45 -5.29 -4.05
N GLU A 195 6.70 -5.20 -4.51
CA GLU A 195 7.52 -6.38 -4.81
C GLU A 195 7.46 -7.42 -3.67
N PRO A 196 7.13 -8.70 -3.97
CA PRO A 196 6.95 -9.31 -5.29
C PRO A 196 5.51 -9.29 -5.85
N TYR A 197 4.59 -8.60 -5.18
CA TYR A 197 3.16 -8.60 -5.49
C TYR A 197 2.78 -7.56 -6.54
N HIS A 198 1.88 -7.97 -7.43
CA HIS A 198 1.39 -7.16 -8.55
C HIS A 198 -0.13 -7.31 -8.69
N PHE A 199 -0.88 -6.25 -8.43
CA PHE A 199 -2.34 -6.23 -8.50
C PHE A 199 -2.81 -5.43 -9.72
N ILE A 200 -3.27 -6.11 -10.76
CA ILE A 200 -3.46 -5.53 -12.10
C ILE A 200 -4.87 -5.74 -12.64
N MET A 201 -5.42 -4.66 -13.20
CA MET A 201 -6.60 -4.73 -14.06
C MET A 201 -6.16 -5.13 -15.47
N GLN A 202 -6.42 -6.37 -15.87
CA GLN A 202 -5.98 -6.92 -17.16
C GLN A 202 -6.88 -6.47 -18.32
N GLU A 203 -6.36 -6.60 -19.55
CA GLU A 203 -7.04 -6.24 -20.79
C GLU A 203 -8.26 -7.11 -21.10
N ASP A 204 -8.30 -8.33 -20.57
CA ASP A 204 -9.39 -9.30 -20.70
C ASP A 204 -10.53 -9.06 -19.69
N CYS A 205 -10.46 -7.96 -18.93
CA CYS A 205 -11.37 -7.60 -17.85
C CYS A 205 -11.20 -8.37 -16.54
N ASN A 206 -10.17 -9.19 -16.38
CA ASN A 206 -9.87 -9.81 -15.09
C ASN A 206 -9.08 -8.85 -14.19
N LEU A 207 -9.38 -8.81 -12.90
CA LEU A 207 -8.56 -8.12 -11.91
C LEU A 207 -7.84 -9.17 -11.09
N VAL A 208 -6.51 -9.18 -11.14
CA VAL A 208 -5.68 -10.28 -10.66
C VAL A 208 -4.57 -9.77 -9.75
N LEU A 209 -4.39 -10.44 -8.62
CA LEU A 209 -3.23 -10.32 -7.76
C LEU A 209 -2.26 -11.45 -8.07
N TYR A 210 -1.03 -11.09 -8.41
CA TYR A 210 0.08 -12.00 -8.59
C TYR A 210 1.05 -11.91 -7.40
N ASP A 211 1.60 -13.06 -7.00
CA ASP A 211 2.85 -13.18 -6.25
C ASP A 211 3.94 -13.62 -7.25
N HIS A 212 4.89 -12.74 -7.52
CA HIS A 212 5.79 -12.85 -8.66
C HIS A 212 4.98 -13.03 -9.98
N SER A 213 5.02 -14.23 -10.57
CA SER A 213 4.28 -14.59 -11.78
C SER A 213 3.11 -15.53 -11.52
N THR A 214 2.85 -15.87 -10.25
CA THR A 214 1.77 -16.80 -9.86
C THR A 214 0.55 -16.00 -9.45
N ALA A 215 -0.57 -16.20 -10.15
CA ALA A 215 -1.84 -15.61 -9.72
C ALA A 215 -2.27 -16.23 -8.38
N VAL A 216 -2.43 -15.40 -7.35
CA VAL A 216 -2.83 -15.79 -5.99
C VAL A 216 -4.25 -15.38 -5.65
N TRP A 217 -4.81 -14.41 -6.38
CA TRP A 217 -6.23 -14.04 -6.30
C TRP A 217 -6.73 -13.43 -7.62
N ALA A 218 -8.00 -13.65 -7.96
CA ALA A 218 -8.62 -13.06 -9.15
C ALA A 218 -10.13 -12.85 -8.98
N THR A 219 -10.69 -11.86 -9.68
CA THR A 219 -12.14 -11.64 -9.78
C THR A 219 -12.85 -12.62 -10.72
N ASN A 220 -12.11 -13.31 -11.61
CA ASN A 220 -12.65 -14.18 -12.66
C ASN A 220 -13.67 -13.47 -13.55
N THR A 221 -13.33 -12.24 -13.94
CA THR A 221 -14.13 -11.40 -14.84
C THR A 221 -13.56 -11.38 -16.26
N ASP A 222 -12.73 -12.37 -16.60
CA ASP A 222 -12.18 -12.64 -17.92
C ASP A 222 -13.30 -13.06 -18.90
N ILE A 223 -13.93 -12.08 -19.54
CA ILE A 223 -15.02 -12.31 -20.49
C ILE A 223 -14.46 -12.21 -21.91
N PRO A 224 -14.52 -13.29 -22.73
CA PRO A 224 -13.96 -13.29 -24.08
C PRO A 224 -14.46 -12.13 -24.94
N GLY A 225 -13.51 -11.40 -25.56
CA GLY A 225 -13.78 -10.28 -26.45
C GLY A 225 -14.16 -8.97 -25.77
N LYS A 226 -14.28 -8.96 -24.43
CA LYS A 226 -14.57 -7.76 -23.66
C LYS A 226 -13.28 -7.01 -23.35
N LYS A 227 -13.32 -5.67 -23.44
CA LYS A 227 -12.18 -4.77 -23.24
C LYS A 227 -12.64 -3.47 -22.60
N GLY A 228 -11.68 -2.67 -22.12
CA GLY A 228 -11.97 -1.34 -21.56
C GLY A 228 -12.60 -1.39 -20.17
N CYS A 229 -12.41 -2.50 -19.45
CA CYS A 229 -12.86 -2.64 -18.08
C CYS A 229 -11.97 -1.84 -17.12
N ARG A 230 -12.53 -1.51 -15.95
CA ARG A 230 -11.85 -0.75 -14.91
C ARG A 230 -12.27 -1.24 -13.53
N ALA A 231 -11.37 -1.17 -12.57
CA ALA A 231 -11.65 -1.39 -11.15
C ALA A 231 -11.64 -0.05 -10.42
N VAL A 232 -12.68 0.24 -9.64
CA VAL A 232 -12.88 1.54 -8.99
C VAL A 232 -13.24 1.32 -7.53
N LEU A 233 -12.54 2.03 -6.62
CA LEU A 233 -12.98 2.17 -5.24
C LEU A 233 -13.99 3.31 -5.21
N GLN A 234 -15.20 3.02 -4.75
CA GLN A 234 -16.30 3.97 -4.73
C GLN A 234 -16.28 4.77 -3.43
N SER A 235 -16.96 5.92 -3.45
CA SER A 235 -17.07 6.78 -2.27
C SER A 235 -17.90 6.16 -1.14
N ASP A 236 -18.60 5.05 -1.37
CA ASP A 236 -19.36 4.33 -0.35
C ASP A 236 -18.58 3.18 0.32
N GLY A 237 -17.31 3.00 -0.05
CA GLY A 237 -16.41 1.96 0.45
C GLY A 237 -16.46 0.65 -0.33
N ASN A 238 -17.25 0.57 -1.41
CA ASN A 238 -17.32 -0.61 -2.27
C ASN A 238 -16.25 -0.55 -3.36
N PHE A 239 -15.63 -1.68 -3.66
CA PHE A 239 -14.65 -1.80 -4.75
C PHE A 239 -15.23 -2.66 -5.86
N VAL A 240 -15.30 -2.12 -7.07
CA VAL A 240 -16.12 -2.69 -8.15
C VAL A 240 -15.33 -2.75 -9.45
N VAL A 241 -15.37 -3.90 -10.11
CA VAL A 241 -14.93 -4.05 -11.50
C VAL A 241 -16.12 -3.76 -12.41
N TYR A 242 -15.95 -2.78 -13.28
CA TYR A 242 -16.92 -2.37 -14.28
C TYR A 242 -16.45 -2.72 -15.68
N ASP A 243 -17.40 -3.02 -16.56
CA ASP A 243 -17.15 -2.97 -17.99
C ASP A 243 -17.13 -1.54 -18.57
N ALA A 244 -16.82 -1.46 -19.87
CA ALA A 244 -16.79 -0.22 -20.63
C ALA A 244 -18.15 0.50 -20.65
N GLU A 245 -19.26 -0.23 -20.54
CA GLU A 245 -20.62 0.33 -20.46
C GLU A 245 -21.01 0.76 -19.04
N GLY A 246 -20.17 0.48 -18.04
CA GLY A 246 -20.44 0.80 -16.63
C GLY A 246 -21.32 -0.23 -15.90
N ARG A 247 -21.49 -1.44 -16.45
CA ARG A 247 -22.13 -2.55 -15.74
C ARG A 247 -21.12 -3.19 -14.80
N SER A 248 -21.57 -3.49 -13.58
CA SER A 248 -20.75 -4.19 -12.58
C SER A 248 -20.52 -5.63 -13.01
N LEU A 249 -19.26 -6.04 -13.12
CA LEU A 249 -18.84 -7.43 -13.35
C LEU A 249 -18.56 -8.14 -12.02
N TRP A 250 -17.99 -7.43 -11.04
CA TRP A 250 -17.67 -7.96 -9.70
C TRP A 250 -17.68 -6.83 -8.67
N ALA A 251 -18.03 -7.11 -7.42
CA ALA A 251 -17.98 -6.16 -6.31
C ALA A 251 -17.48 -6.80 -5.00
N SER A 252 -16.78 -6.02 -4.18
CA SER A 252 -16.32 -6.45 -2.83
C SER A 252 -17.45 -6.55 -1.81
N HIS A 253 -18.61 -5.94 -2.09
CA HIS A 253 -19.77 -5.86 -1.19
C HIS A 253 -19.43 -5.23 0.17
N SER A 254 -18.54 -4.24 0.17
CA SER A 254 -18.01 -3.59 1.37
C SER A 254 -18.62 -2.22 1.65
N VAL A 255 -19.86 -1.98 1.22
CA VAL A 255 -20.55 -0.70 1.43
C VAL A 255 -20.61 -0.35 2.92
N ARG A 256 -20.19 0.86 3.27
CA ARG A 256 -20.23 1.43 4.63
C ARG A 256 -20.79 2.86 4.68
N GLY A 257 -21.18 3.42 3.53
CA GLY A 257 -21.72 4.77 3.40
C GLY A 257 -20.68 5.76 2.87
N ASN A 258 -21.10 6.98 2.54
CA ASN A 258 -20.22 7.93 1.86
C ASN A 258 -19.03 8.38 2.75
N GLY A 259 -17.81 8.33 2.23
CA GLY A 259 -16.57 8.67 2.94
C GLY A 259 -15.34 8.60 2.04
N ASN A 260 -14.15 8.84 2.61
CA ASN A 260 -12.88 8.72 1.88
C ASN A 260 -12.21 7.40 2.24
N TYR A 261 -12.32 6.42 1.35
CA TYR A 261 -11.79 5.08 1.56
C TYR A 261 -10.44 4.92 0.87
N VAL A 262 -9.70 3.90 1.28
CA VAL A 262 -8.44 3.52 0.64
C VAL A 262 -8.37 2.01 0.45
N LEU A 263 -7.90 1.59 -0.72
CA LEU A 263 -7.50 0.23 -1.01
C LEU A 263 -5.98 0.16 -1.05
N VAL A 264 -5.41 -0.78 -0.30
CA VAL A 264 -3.97 -0.87 -0.05
C VAL A 264 -3.48 -2.26 -0.40
N LEU A 265 -2.44 -2.35 -1.24
CA LEU A 265 -1.59 -3.53 -1.37
C LEU A 265 -0.51 -3.46 -0.28
N GLN A 266 -0.53 -4.45 0.62
CA GLN A 266 0.36 -4.54 1.76
C GLN A 266 1.64 -5.33 1.45
N GLU A 267 2.69 -5.14 2.26
CA GLU A 267 3.97 -5.86 2.14
C GLU A 267 3.83 -7.37 2.34
N ASP A 268 2.74 -7.86 2.92
CA ASP A 268 2.45 -9.28 3.13
C ASP A 268 1.62 -9.93 2.00
N GLY A 269 1.32 -9.17 0.95
CA GLY A 269 0.55 -9.64 -0.21
C GLY A 269 -0.96 -9.59 -0.03
N ASN A 270 -1.45 -8.95 1.03
CA ASN A 270 -2.89 -8.73 1.19
C ASN A 270 -3.34 -7.44 0.47
N ILE A 271 -4.52 -7.48 -0.14
CA ILE A 271 -5.23 -6.28 -0.60
C ILE A 271 -6.33 -5.98 0.41
N VAL A 272 -6.31 -4.80 1.01
CA VAL A 272 -7.24 -4.42 2.08
C VAL A 272 -7.93 -3.11 1.75
N ILE A 273 -9.24 -3.06 1.94
CA ILE A 273 -10.00 -1.80 1.94
C ILE A 273 -10.14 -1.36 3.39
N TYR A 274 -9.64 -0.17 3.69
CA TYR A 274 -9.81 0.48 4.98
C TYR A 274 -10.96 1.48 4.96
N GLY A 275 -11.62 1.62 6.11
CA GLY A 275 -12.74 2.54 6.31
C GLY A 275 -12.38 4.01 6.09
N SER A 276 -13.39 4.89 6.19
CA SER A 276 -13.18 6.33 5.96
C SER A 276 -12.04 6.90 6.82
N ASP A 277 -11.36 7.92 6.29
CA ASP A 277 -10.37 8.69 7.03
C ASP A 277 -10.90 9.23 8.38
N ILE A 278 -10.08 9.14 9.41
CA ILE A 278 -10.43 9.54 10.79
C ILE A 278 -9.53 10.65 11.33
N TRP A 279 -8.40 10.91 10.65
CA TRP A 279 -7.47 11.99 10.94
C TRP A 279 -6.57 12.25 9.73
N SER A 280 -6.16 13.51 9.53
CA SER A 280 -5.10 13.84 8.60
C SER A 280 -4.27 15.04 9.06
N THR A 281 -3.05 15.13 8.54
CA THR A 281 -2.17 16.30 8.69
C THR A 281 -2.71 17.54 7.94
N ASN A 282 -3.63 17.36 7.00
CA ASN A 282 -4.17 18.41 6.13
C ASN A 282 -3.08 19.16 5.32
N THR A 283 -1.99 18.48 5.00
CA THR A 283 -0.85 19.02 4.24
C THR A 283 -0.92 18.72 2.75
N TYR A 284 -2.02 18.10 2.30
CA TYR A 284 -2.21 17.71 0.90
C TYR A 284 -1.99 18.91 -0.03
N ARG A 285 -1.15 18.73 -1.04
CA ARG A 285 -1.07 19.65 -2.16
C ARG A 285 -2.12 19.26 -3.17
N LYS A 286 -2.98 20.20 -3.54
CA LYS A 286 -3.77 20.06 -4.76
C LYS A 286 -2.79 19.84 -5.89
N SER A 287 -2.87 18.68 -6.53
CA SER A 287 -2.04 18.36 -7.69
C SER A 287 -2.14 19.51 -8.69
N VAL A 288 -1.02 20.20 -8.90
CA VAL A 288 -0.88 21.11 -10.04
C VAL A 288 -0.67 20.22 -11.26
N GLY A 289 -1.76 19.73 -11.85
CA GLY A 289 -1.76 19.18 -13.21
C GLY A 289 -1.32 17.73 -13.41
N GLY A 290 -1.84 16.77 -12.63
CA GLY A 290 -2.07 15.41 -13.17
C GLY A 290 -3.33 15.43 -14.06
N PRO A 291 -3.49 14.55 -15.07
CA PRO A 291 -4.61 14.64 -16.01
C PRO A 291 -5.93 14.49 -15.25
N VAL A 292 -6.59 15.63 -15.03
CA VAL A 292 -8.02 15.64 -14.79
C VAL A 292 -8.61 15.14 -16.10
N ILE A 293 -8.97 13.87 -16.18
CA ILE A 293 -9.89 13.40 -17.22
C ILE A 293 -11.24 14.02 -16.89
N ARG A 294 -11.41 15.28 -17.30
CA ARG A 294 -12.71 15.91 -17.36
C ARG A 294 -13.52 15.05 -18.33
N LYS A 295 -14.59 14.47 -17.80
CA LYS A 295 -15.71 13.93 -18.56
C LYS A 295 -15.98 14.89 -19.72
N VAL A 296 -15.61 14.52 -20.95
CA VAL A 296 -16.08 15.24 -22.14
C VAL A 296 -17.54 14.84 -22.26
N GLY A 297 -18.39 15.55 -21.52
CA GLY A 297 -19.82 15.50 -21.70
C GLY A 297 -20.12 16.06 -23.07
N THR A 298 -20.58 15.18 -23.96
CA THR A 298 -21.28 15.53 -25.18
C THR A 298 -22.40 16.51 -24.83
N LEU A 299 -22.30 17.74 -25.33
CA LEU A 299 -23.44 18.64 -25.43
C LEU A 299 -24.36 18.08 -26.52
N ALA A 300 -25.30 17.23 -26.12
CA ALA A 300 -26.57 17.09 -26.83
C ALA A 300 -27.46 18.28 -26.40
N GLY A 301 -28.02 18.98 -27.38
CA GLY A 301 -28.56 20.32 -27.23
C GLY A 301 -29.95 20.44 -26.60
N ALA A 302 -30.40 21.68 -26.43
CA ALA A 302 -31.60 22.24 -27.05
C ALA A 302 -31.94 23.60 -26.40
N ALA A 303 -31.90 24.66 -27.20
CA ALA A 303 -32.97 25.64 -27.42
C ALA A 303 -32.59 26.49 -28.64
#